data_AF-A0A940P5R1-F1
#
_entry.id   AF-A0A940P5R1-F1
#
_cell.length_a   1.000
_cell.length_b   1.000
_cell.length_c   1.000
_cell.angle_alpha   90.00
_cell.angle_beta   90.00
_cell.angle_gamma   90.00
#
_symmetry.space_group_name_H-M   'P 1'
#
loop_
_entity.id
_entity.type
_entity.pdbx_description
1 polymer ?
#
loop_
_entity_poly.entity_id
_entity_poly.type
_entity_poly.pdbx_seq_one_letter_code
_entity_poly.pdbx_strand_id
1 'polypeptide(L)'
;MGKDDQDINKPSESKDTEMLTPWQKENLKYLEHVGDQPRWKTTEEPNVIKAEETEKNVDKKDQPAEGSEDIEVIEEPAKEGTKDGPTLETVKDLPKSKSFADKLPKMKEARQKRLKRRLTLLISVFGIGAIGTMYYVSPLSKLNKIEIVGNELVTSEAIAASTKLTGKEFIWTAYFNNELIPRIKKENPRIKDVDIRLSRLNNLKVTVTEYAEVAYAKENQTIHAVLENGTILREPTEIKNETFPVLIDFKEGDNLNYLMASFSKINPEVMANIKEIKSTPSSSNAYLMTMTMKDGNQIIASTRDYQDKINYYPQVIADNPSKGIVDMEAGIFFTTFESIEAEKKAAQAEKERLDWEKQVEEENNQNN
;
A
#
# COMPACT_ATOMS: atom_id res chain seq x y z
N MET A 1 -13.36 56.87 -63.62
CA MET A 1 -13.00 55.52 -64.13
C MET A 1 -13.03 54.60 -62.93
N GLY A 2 -13.99 53.71 -62.70
CA GLY A 2 -14.54 52.61 -63.52
C GLY A 2 -14.66 51.46 -62.51
N LYS A 3 -15.82 51.30 -61.87
CA LYS A 3 -16.96 50.41 -62.18
C LYS A 3 -16.68 48.92 -61.96
N ASP A 4 -17.69 48.28 -61.36
CA ASP A 4 -17.98 46.85 -61.19
C ASP A 4 -17.67 46.34 -59.75
N ASP A 5 -18.55 46.51 -58.76
CA ASP A 5 -19.93 46.01 -58.51
C ASP A 5 -19.90 44.93 -57.41
N GLN A 6 -20.42 45.29 -56.23
CA GLN A 6 -20.81 44.38 -55.14
C GLN A 6 -22.34 44.29 -55.13
N ASP A 7 -22.94 43.09 -55.21
CA ASP A 7 -23.86 42.56 -54.19
C ASP A 7 -24.43 41.14 -54.49
N ILE A 8 -24.46 40.33 -53.43
CA ILE A 8 -25.48 39.35 -52.95
C ILE A 8 -25.93 38.10 -53.78
N ASN A 9 -25.89 36.97 -53.05
CA ASN A 9 -26.73 35.73 -53.08
C ASN A 9 -26.31 34.49 -53.91
N LYS A 10 -25.74 33.48 -53.23
CA LYS A 10 -26.12 32.06 -53.38
C LYS A 10 -25.70 31.23 -52.15
N PRO A 11 -26.56 30.36 -51.57
CA PRO A 11 -26.23 29.60 -50.36
C PRO A 11 -25.35 28.39 -50.69
N SER A 12 -24.29 28.19 -49.92
CA SER A 12 -23.47 26.98 -49.93
C SER A 12 -24.16 25.84 -49.17
N GLU A 13 -24.29 24.69 -49.82
CA GLU A 13 -24.67 23.41 -49.22
C GLU A 13 -23.82 23.10 -47.98
N SER A 14 -24.46 22.92 -46.83
CA SER A 14 -23.80 22.49 -45.60
C SER A 14 -23.74 20.96 -45.51
N LYS A 15 -22.61 20.49 -44.97
CA LYS A 15 -22.12 19.11 -44.86
C LYS A 15 -22.92 18.19 -43.92
N ASP A 16 -24.23 18.38 -43.77
CA ASP A 16 -25.03 17.67 -42.74
C ASP A 16 -25.86 16.48 -43.28
N THR A 17 -25.86 16.24 -44.58
CA THR A 17 -26.63 15.14 -45.22
C THR A 17 -25.89 13.79 -45.29
N GLU A 18 -24.60 13.75 -44.92
CA GLU A 18 -23.80 12.51 -44.91
C GLU A 18 -23.99 11.65 -43.65
N MET A 19 -24.54 12.19 -42.55
CA MET A 19 -24.73 11.45 -41.28
C MET A 19 -26.17 11.01 -41.00
N LEU A 20 -27.01 10.81 -42.01
CA LEU A 20 -28.38 10.30 -41.83
C LEU A 20 -28.46 8.80 -42.08
N THR A 21 -29.10 8.07 -41.15
CA THR A 21 -29.36 6.62 -41.32
C THR A 21 -30.29 6.39 -42.52
N PRO A 22 -30.23 5.21 -43.18
CA PRO A 22 -31.08 4.92 -44.34
C PRO A 22 -32.58 5.15 -44.08
N TRP A 23 -33.04 4.83 -42.86
CA TRP A 23 -34.43 5.03 -42.46
C TRP A 23 -34.82 6.51 -42.31
N GLN A 24 -33.93 7.37 -41.80
CA GLN A 24 -34.20 8.80 -41.71
C GLN A 24 -34.27 9.46 -43.09
N LYS A 25 -33.45 9.00 -44.05
CA LYS A 25 -33.50 9.46 -45.45
C LYS A 25 -34.81 9.06 -46.14
N GLU A 26 -35.25 7.83 -45.92
CA GLU A 26 -36.55 7.33 -46.41
C GLU A 26 -37.73 8.07 -45.78
N ASN A 27 -37.70 8.32 -44.47
CA ASN A 27 -38.76 9.06 -43.79
C ASN A 27 -38.86 10.51 -44.27
N LEU A 28 -37.72 11.17 -44.53
CA LEU A 28 -37.70 12.51 -45.12
C LEU A 28 -38.27 12.49 -46.55
N LYS A 29 -37.91 11.51 -47.38
CA LYS A 29 -38.52 11.31 -48.71
C LYS A 29 -40.02 11.05 -48.64
N TYR A 30 -40.47 10.26 -47.67
CA TYR A 30 -41.89 9.99 -47.46
C TYR A 30 -42.65 11.27 -47.12
N LEU A 31 -42.10 12.11 -46.24
CA LEU A 31 -42.68 13.41 -45.90
C LEU A 31 -42.68 14.39 -47.09
N GLU A 32 -41.66 14.33 -47.95
CA GLU A 32 -41.57 15.14 -49.17
C GLU A 32 -42.62 14.72 -50.22
N HIS A 33 -42.92 13.42 -50.34
CA HIS A 33 -43.91 12.89 -51.29
C HIS A 33 -45.36 12.93 -50.78
N VAL A 34 -45.58 12.96 -49.47
CA VAL A 34 -46.92 12.91 -48.85
C VAL A 34 -47.32 14.26 -48.22
N GLY A 35 -46.44 15.26 -48.29
CA GLY A 35 -46.54 16.54 -47.59
C GLY A 35 -47.62 17.53 -48.06
N ASP A 36 -48.41 17.22 -49.10
CA ASP A 36 -49.47 18.13 -49.58
C ASP A 36 -50.89 17.50 -49.47
N GLN A 37 -51.39 17.60 -48.24
CA GLN A 37 -52.80 17.63 -47.78
C GLN A 37 -53.50 16.36 -47.21
N PRO A 38 -54.33 16.54 -46.14
CA PRO A 38 -54.82 15.44 -45.30
C PRO A 38 -56.31 15.09 -45.54
N ARG A 39 -56.68 13.81 -45.45
CA ARG A 39 -58.08 13.37 -45.24
C ARG A 39 -58.20 12.62 -43.93
N TRP A 40 -58.29 13.36 -42.82
CA TRP A 40 -59.21 13.06 -41.72
C TRP A 40 -59.06 14.16 -40.64
N LYS A 41 -59.83 15.24 -40.77
CA LYS A 41 -60.25 16.03 -39.61
C LYS A 41 -61.78 15.96 -39.54
N THR A 42 -62.28 15.25 -38.54
CA THR A 42 -63.54 15.45 -37.80
C THR A 42 -63.38 14.59 -36.54
N THR A 43 -63.08 15.19 -35.37
CA THR A 43 -64.06 15.48 -34.29
C THR A 43 -64.92 14.25 -34.02
N GLU A 44 -64.78 13.55 -32.88
CA GLU A 44 -65.36 13.96 -31.60
C GLU A 44 -64.52 13.50 -30.39
N GLU A 45 -64.37 14.38 -29.40
CA GLU A 45 -63.98 14.04 -28.02
C GLU A 45 -65.13 13.28 -27.31
N PRO A 46 -64.89 12.57 -26.19
CA PRO A 46 -64.94 13.30 -24.92
C PRO A 46 -63.94 12.88 -23.84
N ASN A 47 -63.52 13.92 -23.12
CA ASN A 47 -63.29 14.06 -21.69
C ASN A 47 -62.20 13.25 -20.96
N VAL A 48 -61.14 14.01 -20.69
CA VAL A 48 -60.23 13.97 -19.55
C VAL A 48 -60.98 14.20 -18.23
N ILE A 49 -60.77 13.34 -17.23
CA ILE A 49 -60.88 13.74 -15.81
C ILE A 49 -59.49 14.23 -15.39
N LYS A 50 -59.46 15.47 -14.90
CA LYS A 50 -58.28 16.18 -14.38
C LYS A 50 -57.62 15.42 -13.24
N ALA A 51 -56.29 15.39 -13.26
CA ALA A 51 -55.46 15.18 -12.09
C ALA A 51 -55.09 16.55 -11.50
N GLU A 52 -55.41 16.74 -10.22
CA GLU A 52 -54.71 17.66 -9.33
C GLU A 52 -54.71 16.96 -7.97
N GLU A 53 -53.52 16.58 -7.48
CA GLU A 53 -53.22 16.78 -6.07
C GLU A 53 -51.72 16.60 -5.79
N THR A 54 -51.26 17.61 -5.07
CA THR A 54 -49.98 17.83 -4.44
C THR A 54 -49.77 16.94 -3.21
N GLU A 55 -48.48 16.84 -2.84
CA GLU A 55 -47.92 16.74 -1.49
C GLU A 55 -47.49 15.38 -0.87
N LYS A 56 -46.22 15.43 -0.46
CA LYS A 56 -45.63 15.00 0.83
C LYS A 56 -45.07 13.57 1.01
N ASN A 57 -43.73 13.58 1.11
CA ASN A 57 -42.86 12.77 1.98
C ASN A 57 -43.52 12.24 3.27
N VAL A 58 -43.12 11.04 3.71
CA VAL A 58 -42.15 10.81 4.80
C VAL A 58 -42.02 9.30 5.08
N ASP A 59 -40.77 8.89 5.33
CA ASP A 59 -40.19 7.78 6.14
C ASP A 59 -41.10 6.72 6.79
N LYS A 60 -40.65 5.53 7.21
CA LYS A 60 -39.46 4.67 7.05
C LYS A 60 -39.66 3.57 8.12
N LYS A 61 -39.12 2.40 7.80
CA LYS A 61 -38.51 1.42 8.72
C LYS A 61 -39.42 0.40 9.41
N ASP A 62 -39.20 -0.81 8.92
CA ASP A 62 -39.46 -2.12 9.47
C ASP A 62 -38.75 -2.41 10.80
N GLN A 63 -39.42 -3.22 11.62
CA GLN A 63 -38.85 -4.30 12.45
C GLN A 63 -39.88 -5.45 12.48
N PRO A 64 -39.48 -6.72 12.25
CA PRO A 64 -40.36 -7.86 12.43
C PRO A 64 -40.04 -8.63 13.72
N ALA A 65 -41.07 -9.19 14.36
CA ALA A 65 -40.95 -10.24 15.37
C ALA A 65 -42.03 -11.29 15.14
N GLU A 66 -41.56 -12.54 15.02
CA GLU A 66 -42.05 -13.82 15.54
C GLU A 66 -43.53 -14.30 15.41
N GLY A 67 -43.63 -15.63 15.20
CA GLY A 67 -44.77 -16.49 15.59
C GLY A 67 -45.63 -16.95 14.40
N SER A 68 -45.51 -18.20 13.96
CA SER A 68 -46.41 -19.34 14.30
C SER A 68 -47.83 -19.13 13.71
N GLU A 69 -48.47 -20.03 12.98
CA GLU A 69 -48.53 -21.49 13.07
C GLU A 69 -49.39 -22.01 11.88
N ASP A 70 -49.22 -23.30 11.61
CA ASP A 70 -50.18 -24.26 11.05
C ASP A 70 -50.50 -24.38 9.54
N ILE A 71 -50.34 -25.64 9.11
CA ILE A 71 -50.61 -26.24 7.81
C ILE A 71 -51.75 -27.25 8.03
N GLU A 72 -52.80 -27.18 7.21
CA GLU A 72 -53.71 -28.31 7.00
C GLU A 72 -53.83 -28.64 5.49
N VAL A 73 -53.77 -29.94 5.22
CA VAL A 73 -53.77 -30.61 3.92
C VAL A 73 -55.17 -31.13 3.62
N ILE A 74 -55.73 -30.90 2.42
CA ILE A 74 -56.78 -31.76 1.85
C ILE A 74 -56.60 -31.91 0.33
N GLU A 75 -56.62 -33.18 -0.11
CA GLU A 75 -56.44 -33.71 -1.47
C GLU A 75 -57.63 -33.41 -2.42
N GLU A 76 -57.35 -33.28 -3.72
CA GLU A 76 -58.34 -33.30 -4.81
C GLU A 76 -58.45 -34.72 -5.44
N PRO A 77 -59.67 -35.25 -5.69
CA PRO A 77 -59.84 -36.48 -6.45
C PRO A 77 -60.12 -36.26 -7.94
N ALA A 78 -59.85 -37.33 -8.69
CA ALA A 78 -59.82 -37.45 -10.13
C ALA A 78 -61.19 -37.43 -10.87
N LYS A 79 -61.07 -37.29 -12.20
CA LYS A 79 -62.05 -37.19 -13.29
C LYS A 79 -62.99 -38.40 -13.45
N GLU A 80 -64.20 -38.15 -14.00
CA GLU A 80 -64.77 -38.93 -15.13
C GLU A 80 -66.08 -38.31 -15.69
N GLY A 81 -66.32 -38.48 -17.00
CA GLY A 81 -67.60 -38.12 -17.63
C GLY A 81 -67.56 -37.90 -19.16
N THR A 82 -67.65 -38.99 -19.93
CA THR A 82 -67.84 -39.08 -21.40
C THR A 82 -69.28 -38.80 -21.82
N LYS A 83 -69.54 -38.14 -22.99
CA LYS A 83 -70.67 -38.43 -23.92
C LYS A 83 -70.40 -37.95 -25.38
N ASP A 84 -70.35 -38.92 -26.28
CA ASP A 84 -70.95 -39.07 -27.64
C ASP A 84 -70.94 -37.93 -28.70
N GLY A 85 -70.61 -38.33 -29.95
CA GLY A 85 -70.37 -37.49 -31.15
C GLY A 85 -71.61 -36.93 -31.90
N PRO A 86 -71.44 -36.37 -33.12
CA PRO A 86 -71.17 -37.23 -34.27
C PRO A 86 -70.09 -36.74 -35.26
N THR A 87 -69.68 -37.68 -36.09
CA THR A 87 -68.74 -37.63 -37.22
C THR A 87 -69.18 -36.69 -38.33
N LEU A 88 -68.28 -35.81 -38.78
CA LEU A 88 -68.35 -35.12 -40.08
C LEU A 88 -66.95 -35.13 -40.71
N GLU A 89 -66.84 -36.01 -41.70
CA GLU A 89 -66.00 -35.98 -42.90
C GLU A 89 -64.53 -35.53 -42.82
N THR A 90 -63.72 -36.44 -43.34
CA THR A 90 -62.30 -36.36 -43.62
C THR A 90 -61.94 -35.16 -44.50
N VAL A 91 -61.42 -34.08 -43.90
CA VAL A 91 -60.53 -33.15 -44.61
C VAL A 91 -59.10 -33.63 -44.41
N LYS A 92 -58.69 -34.59 -45.24
CA LYS A 92 -57.27 -34.81 -45.55
C LYS A 92 -56.77 -33.55 -46.26
N ASP A 93 -55.59 -33.10 -45.87
CA ASP A 93 -54.80 -32.04 -46.51
C ASP A 93 -55.12 -30.58 -46.13
N LEU A 94 -54.93 -30.23 -44.85
CA LEU A 94 -54.30 -28.94 -44.57
C LEU A 94 -52.78 -29.15 -44.48
N PRO A 95 -51.96 -28.48 -45.32
CA PRO A 95 -50.53 -28.49 -45.11
C PRO A 95 -50.28 -27.87 -43.74
N LYS A 96 -49.63 -28.62 -42.82
CA LYS A 96 -48.99 -28.02 -41.65
C LYS A 96 -48.17 -26.84 -42.17
N SER A 97 -48.66 -25.62 -41.97
CA SER A 97 -47.99 -24.44 -42.46
C SER A 97 -46.64 -24.39 -41.75
N LYS A 98 -45.59 -24.79 -42.48
CA LYS A 98 -44.23 -24.46 -42.07
C LYS A 98 -44.22 -22.94 -42.01
N SER A 99 -44.23 -22.42 -40.79
CA SER A 99 -44.26 -20.99 -40.48
C SER A 99 -43.34 -20.24 -41.44
N PHE A 100 -43.72 -19.05 -41.90
CA PHE A 100 -42.88 -18.21 -42.78
C PHE A 100 -41.45 -17.99 -42.22
N ALA A 101 -41.28 -18.13 -40.90
CA ALA A 101 -39.99 -18.15 -40.21
C ALA A 101 -39.03 -19.28 -40.68
N ASP A 102 -39.56 -20.33 -41.31
CA ASP A 102 -38.81 -21.49 -41.76
C ASP A 102 -38.10 -21.27 -43.11
N LYS A 103 -38.56 -20.27 -43.91
CA LYS A 103 -38.14 -20.01 -45.29
C LYS A 103 -37.02 -18.96 -45.45
N LEU A 104 -36.50 -18.38 -44.36
CA LEU A 104 -35.39 -17.42 -44.39
C LEU A 104 -34.11 -18.03 -43.80
N PRO A 105 -33.24 -18.65 -44.63
CA PRO A 105 -32.09 -19.43 -44.14
C PRO A 105 -31.11 -18.60 -43.29
N LYS A 106 -30.97 -17.29 -43.57
CA LYS A 106 -30.01 -16.42 -42.86
C LYS A 106 -30.49 -15.92 -41.48
N MET A 107 -31.79 -15.90 -41.21
CA MET A 107 -32.32 -15.36 -39.93
C MET A 107 -32.25 -16.38 -38.78
N LYS A 108 -32.41 -17.68 -39.10
CA LYS A 108 -32.21 -18.78 -38.16
C LYS A 108 -30.76 -18.89 -37.72
N GLU A 109 -29.81 -18.76 -38.65
CA GLU A 109 -28.38 -18.81 -38.35
C GLU A 109 -27.94 -17.65 -37.43
N ALA A 110 -28.44 -16.44 -37.66
CA ALA A 110 -28.17 -15.30 -36.78
C ALA A 110 -28.74 -15.50 -35.36
N ARG A 111 -29.97 -16.02 -35.25
CA ARG A 111 -30.62 -16.33 -33.96
C ARG A 111 -29.92 -17.49 -33.24
N GLN A 112 -29.53 -18.54 -33.96
CA GLN A 112 -28.76 -19.66 -33.42
C GLN A 112 -27.34 -19.24 -33.01
N LYS A 113 -26.66 -18.36 -33.74
CA LYS A 113 -25.36 -17.79 -33.33
C LYS A 113 -25.48 -16.99 -32.05
N ARG A 114 -26.52 -16.16 -31.91
CA ARG A 114 -26.81 -15.43 -30.66
C ARG A 114 -27.13 -16.37 -29.50
N LEU A 115 -27.93 -17.42 -29.74
CA LEU A 115 -28.27 -18.42 -28.73
C LEU A 115 -27.03 -19.22 -28.30
N LYS A 116 -26.22 -19.71 -29.24
CA LYS A 116 -24.96 -20.40 -28.98
C LYS A 116 -23.99 -19.50 -28.20
N ARG A 117 -23.82 -18.23 -28.57
CA ARG A 117 -22.98 -17.28 -27.80
C ARG A 117 -23.47 -17.10 -26.36
N ARG A 118 -24.78 -16.92 -26.14
CA ARG A 118 -25.36 -16.81 -24.79
C ARG A 118 -25.21 -18.11 -23.99
N LEU A 119 -25.41 -19.26 -24.65
CA LEU A 119 -25.25 -20.57 -24.04
C LEU A 119 -23.79 -20.86 -23.69
N THR A 120 -22.85 -20.55 -24.59
CA THR A 120 -21.41 -20.68 -24.32
C THR A 120 -20.98 -19.76 -23.18
N LEU A 121 -21.52 -18.54 -23.09
CA LEU A 121 -21.26 -17.66 -21.95
C LEU A 121 -21.78 -18.27 -20.65
N LEU A 122 -23.02 -18.76 -20.62
CA LEU A 122 -23.60 -19.43 -19.44
C LEU A 122 -22.78 -20.66 -19.04
N ILE A 123 -22.49 -21.57 -19.98
CA ILE A 123 -21.67 -22.77 -19.74
C ILE A 123 -20.27 -22.38 -19.28
N SER A 124 -19.67 -21.32 -19.82
CA SER A 124 -18.37 -20.83 -19.38
C SER A 124 -18.41 -20.33 -17.94
N VAL A 125 -19.42 -19.56 -17.56
CA VAL A 125 -19.56 -19.04 -16.18
C VAL A 125 -19.78 -20.20 -15.20
N PHE A 126 -20.70 -21.11 -15.48
CA PHE A 126 -20.94 -22.29 -14.64
C PHE A 126 -19.73 -23.25 -14.63
N GLY A 127 -19.06 -23.42 -15.77
CA GLY A 127 -17.86 -24.24 -15.89
C GLY A 127 -16.70 -23.70 -15.07
N ILE A 128 -16.45 -22.38 -15.10
CA ILE A 128 -15.44 -21.72 -14.26
C ILE A 128 -15.79 -21.91 -12.78
N GLY A 129 -17.06 -21.71 -12.41
CA GLY A 129 -17.53 -21.96 -11.05
C GLY A 129 -17.30 -23.40 -10.59
N ALA A 130 -17.63 -24.38 -11.44
CA ALA A 130 -17.43 -25.80 -11.15
C ALA A 130 -15.94 -26.18 -11.04
N ILE A 131 -15.07 -25.61 -11.88
CA ILE A 131 -13.61 -25.79 -11.75
C ILE A 131 -13.12 -25.20 -10.42
N GLY A 132 -13.61 -24.01 -10.06
CA GLY A 132 -13.26 -23.35 -8.79
C GLY A 132 -13.68 -24.17 -7.56
N THR A 133 -14.89 -24.73 -7.53
CA THR A 133 -15.34 -25.58 -6.43
C THR A 133 -14.59 -26.91 -6.38
N MET A 134 -14.31 -27.52 -7.54
CA MET A 134 -13.51 -28.74 -7.62
C MET A 134 -12.09 -28.52 -7.12
N TYR A 135 -11.48 -27.37 -7.43
CA TYR A 135 -10.21 -26.97 -6.85
C TYR A 135 -10.30 -26.79 -5.33
N TYR A 136 -11.35 -26.14 -4.82
CA TYR A 136 -11.50 -25.87 -3.39
C TYR A 136 -11.62 -27.15 -2.54
N VAL A 137 -12.38 -28.15 -3.03
CA VAL A 137 -12.51 -29.46 -2.38
C VAL A 137 -11.25 -30.32 -2.54
N SER A 138 -10.47 -30.09 -3.59
CA SER A 138 -9.23 -30.80 -3.86
C SER A 138 -8.12 -30.46 -2.85
N PRO A 139 -7.23 -31.41 -2.50
CA PRO A 139 -6.03 -31.12 -1.71
C PRO A 139 -5.12 -30.05 -2.30
N LEU A 140 -5.27 -29.72 -3.60
CA LEU A 140 -4.53 -28.65 -4.27
C LEU A 140 -4.87 -27.25 -3.71
N SER A 141 -5.98 -27.07 -3.00
CA SER A 141 -6.33 -25.82 -2.32
C SER A 141 -5.63 -25.63 -0.98
N LYS A 142 -5.01 -26.68 -0.42
CA LYS A 142 -4.33 -26.63 0.87
C LYS A 142 -2.89 -26.17 0.72
N LEU A 143 -2.40 -25.43 1.71
CA LEU A 143 -1.02 -24.98 1.77
C LEU A 143 -0.08 -26.19 1.87
N ASN A 144 0.78 -26.37 0.88
CA ASN A 144 1.70 -27.51 0.80
C ASN A 144 3.10 -27.16 1.32
N LYS A 145 3.68 -26.04 0.86
CA LYS A 145 5.03 -25.62 1.24
C LYS A 145 5.16 -24.11 1.37
N ILE A 146 5.96 -23.68 2.33
CA ILE A 146 6.47 -22.31 2.47
C ILE A 146 7.94 -22.33 2.03
N GLU A 147 8.26 -21.55 1.02
CA GLU A 147 9.61 -21.35 0.50
C GLU A 147 10.14 -20.02 1.02
N ILE A 148 11.25 -20.04 1.75
CA ILE A 148 11.84 -18.84 2.36
C ILE A 148 13.12 -18.53 1.61
N VAL A 149 13.28 -17.26 1.22
CA VAL A 149 14.41 -16.79 0.39
C VAL A 149 14.85 -15.41 0.89
N GLY A 150 16.16 -15.15 0.84
CA GLY A 150 16.75 -13.85 1.21
C GLY A 150 17.14 -13.74 2.69
N ASN A 151 17.05 -14.84 3.44
CA ASN A 151 17.56 -14.92 4.80
C ASN A 151 19.06 -15.27 4.80
N GLU A 152 19.81 -14.57 5.65
CA GLU A 152 21.26 -14.76 5.80
C GLU A 152 21.62 -15.13 7.24
N LEU A 153 21.18 -14.31 8.21
CA LEU A 153 21.44 -14.54 9.64
C LEU A 153 20.27 -15.24 10.33
N VAL A 154 19.03 -14.98 9.90
CA VAL A 154 17.84 -15.62 10.47
C VAL A 154 17.60 -16.97 9.80
N THR A 155 17.30 -18.01 10.57
CA THR A 155 17.04 -19.34 10.00
C THR A 155 15.67 -19.40 9.33
N SER A 156 15.57 -20.20 8.27
CA SER A 156 14.31 -20.44 7.56
C SER A 156 13.26 -21.05 8.49
N GLU A 157 13.68 -21.87 9.46
CA GLU A 157 12.78 -22.48 10.45
C GLU A 157 12.16 -21.43 11.39
N ALA A 158 12.94 -20.44 11.83
CA ALA A 158 12.44 -19.36 12.69
C ALA A 158 11.40 -18.49 11.96
N ILE A 159 11.68 -18.15 10.69
CA ILE A 159 10.75 -17.40 9.84
C ILE A 159 9.48 -18.24 9.60
N ALA A 160 9.61 -19.53 9.26
CA ALA A 160 8.47 -20.42 9.06
C ALA A 160 7.61 -20.54 10.32
N ALA A 161 8.23 -20.72 11.49
CA ALA A 161 7.54 -20.83 12.78
C ALA A 161 6.72 -19.56 13.09
N SER A 162 7.27 -18.38 12.77
CA SER A 162 6.58 -17.10 13.02
C SER A 162 5.31 -16.90 12.18
N THR A 163 5.17 -17.62 11.06
CA THR A 163 3.93 -17.61 10.26
C THR A 163 2.75 -18.29 10.96
N LYS A 164 3.03 -19.24 11.88
CA LYS A 164 2.04 -20.11 12.55
C LYS A 164 1.15 -20.91 11.58
N LEU A 165 1.57 -21.04 10.33
CA LEU A 165 0.87 -21.83 9.33
C LEU A 165 1.23 -23.31 9.52
N THR A 166 0.21 -24.15 9.59
CA THR A 166 0.36 -25.59 9.90
C THR A 166 0.32 -26.48 8.66
N GLY A 167 0.12 -25.90 7.47
CA GLY A 167 -0.06 -26.62 6.20
C GLY A 167 -1.44 -27.29 6.08
N LYS A 168 -2.31 -27.13 7.08
CA LYS A 168 -3.70 -27.63 7.04
C LYS A 168 -4.68 -26.57 6.54
N GLU A 169 -4.28 -25.30 6.54
CA GLU A 169 -5.10 -24.20 6.07
C GLU A 169 -5.21 -24.16 4.54
N PHE A 170 -6.26 -23.50 4.04
CA PHE A 170 -6.39 -23.20 2.61
C PHE A 170 -5.39 -22.11 2.19
N ILE A 171 -4.84 -22.23 0.98
CA ILE A 171 -3.82 -21.32 0.46
C ILE A 171 -4.31 -19.86 0.41
N TRP A 172 -5.56 -19.63 0.01
CA TRP A 172 -6.13 -18.30 -0.10
C TRP A 172 -6.36 -17.65 1.27
N THR A 173 -6.76 -18.43 2.27
CA THR A 173 -6.86 -17.93 3.65
C THR A 173 -5.50 -17.58 4.24
N ALA A 174 -4.46 -18.36 3.93
CA ALA A 174 -3.10 -18.06 4.35
C ALA A 174 -2.54 -16.83 3.60
N TYR A 175 -2.75 -16.74 2.28
CA TYR A 175 -2.21 -15.67 1.45
C TYR A 175 -2.79 -14.29 1.79
N PHE A 176 -4.10 -14.20 2.00
CA PHE A 176 -4.76 -12.93 2.35
C PHE A 176 -4.74 -12.64 3.86
N ASN A 177 -3.93 -13.36 4.64
CA ASN A 177 -3.79 -13.10 6.05
C ASN A 177 -2.85 -11.90 6.30
N ASN A 178 -3.46 -10.74 6.56
CA ASN A 178 -2.75 -9.49 6.83
C ASN A 178 -1.87 -9.53 8.09
N GLU A 179 -2.05 -10.52 8.97
CA GLU A 179 -1.26 -10.67 10.19
C GLU A 179 0.09 -11.36 9.97
N LEU A 180 0.33 -11.98 8.81
CA LEU A 180 1.58 -12.72 8.58
C LEU A 180 2.81 -11.82 8.64
N ILE A 181 2.81 -10.73 7.87
CA ILE A 181 3.97 -9.82 7.79
C ILE A 181 4.27 -9.19 9.17
N PRO A 182 3.29 -8.59 9.89
CA PRO A 182 3.53 -8.06 11.23
C PRO A 182 4.06 -9.10 12.22
N ARG A 183 3.57 -10.34 12.18
CA ARG A 183 4.05 -11.42 13.06
C ARG A 183 5.49 -11.79 12.77
N ILE A 184 5.84 -11.98 11.48
CA ILE A 184 7.21 -12.30 11.07
C ILE A 184 8.17 -11.22 11.55
N LYS A 185 7.85 -9.93 11.32
CA LYS A 185 8.69 -8.79 11.76
C LYS A 185 8.76 -8.66 13.28
N LYS A 186 7.67 -8.95 14.00
CA LYS A 186 7.63 -8.88 15.47
C LYS A 186 8.45 -9.98 16.13
N GLU A 187 8.35 -11.21 15.63
CA GLU A 187 9.06 -12.35 16.20
C GLU A 187 10.54 -12.39 15.73
N ASN A 188 10.89 -11.71 14.63
CA ASN A 188 12.25 -11.65 14.10
C ASN A 188 12.69 -10.19 13.89
N PRO A 189 13.32 -9.53 14.90
CA PRO A 189 13.70 -8.11 14.82
C PRO A 189 14.77 -7.80 13.76
N ARG A 190 15.51 -8.81 13.30
CA ARG A 190 16.49 -8.70 12.22
C ARG A 190 15.86 -8.49 10.83
N ILE A 191 14.55 -8.71 10.68
CA ILE A 191 13.88 -8.62 9.37
C ILE A 191 13.40 -7.20 9.10
N LYS A 192 13.94 -6.61 8.03
CA LYS A 192 13.56 -5.30 7.49
C LYS A 192 12.27 -5.37 6.70
N ASP A 193 12.22 -6.28 5.73
CA ASP A 193 11.06 -6.41 4.86
C ASP A 193 10.68 -7.85 4.52
N VAL A 194 9.40 -8.03 4.20
CA VAL A 194 8.80 -9.33 3.90
C VAL A 194 7.82 -9.16 2.74
N ASP A 195 8.07 -9.88 1.65
CA ASP A 195 7.18 -9.99 0.50
C ASP A 195 6.67 -11.43 0.40
N ILE A 196 5.35 -11.61 0.39
CA ILE A 196 4.71 -12.92 0.33
C ILE A 196 4.01 -13.05 -1.03
N ARG A 197 4.36 -14.08 -1.80
CA ARG A 197 3.78 -14.37 -3.12
C ARG A 197 3.41 -15.84 -3.27
N LEU A 198 2.50 -16.15 -4.18
CA LEU A 198 2.30 -17.54 -4.61
C LEU A 198 3.41 -17.93 -5.58
N SER A 199 4.11 -19.04 -5.30
CA SER A 199 5.04 -19.64 -6.27
C SER A 199 4.38 -20.74 -7.11
N ARG A 200 3.37 -21.42 -6.56
CA ARG A 200 2.52 -22.41 -7.24
C ARG A 200 1.08 -22.29 -6.73
N LEU A 201 0.16 -23.09 -7.29
CA LEU A 201 -1.25 -23.16 -6.86
C LEU A 201 -1.45 -23.48 -5.36
N ASN A 202 -0.43 -24.04 -4.70
CA ASN A 202 -0.47 -24.47 -3.30
C ASN A 202 0.80 -24.12 -2.49
N ASN A 203 1.68 -23.27 -3.01
CA ASN A 203 2.94 -22.91 -2.33
C ASN A 203 3.04 -21.40 -2.12
N LEU A 204 3.48 -21.01 -0.93
CA LEU A 204 3.82 -19.62 -0.61
C LEU A 204 5.33 -19.44 -0.67
N LYS A 205 5.76 -18.35 -1.30
CA LYS A 205 7.13 -17.86 -1.28
C LYS A 205 7.19 -16.62 -0.41
N VAL A 206 8.01 -16.67 0.61
CA VAL A 206 8.28 -15.58 1.55
C VAL A 206 9.69 -15.09 1.26
N THR A 207 9.77 -13.92 0.63
CA THR A 207 11.05 -13.24 0.39
C THR A 207 11.28 -12.30 1.55
N VAL A 208 12.40 -12.46 2.26
CA VAL A 208 12.77 -11.59 3.37
C VAL A 208 13.98 -10.73 3.00
N THR A 209 14.07 -9.57 3.62
CA THR A 209 15.26 -8.72 3.59
C THR A 209 15.64 -8.44 5.03
N GLU A 210 16.89 -8.67 5.39
CA GLU A 210 17.40 -8.45 6.74
C GLU A 210 18.01 -7.04 6.88
N TYR A 211 18.01 -6.52 8.10
CA TYR A 211 18.76 -5.32 8.44
C TYR A 211 20.26 -5.64 8.54
N ALA A 212 21.10 -4.75 8.03
CA ALA A 212 22.54 -4.85 8.24
C ALA A 212 22.89 -4.52 9.71
N GLU A 213 23.85 -5.24 10.27
CA GLU A 213 24.54 -4.84 11.49
C GLU A 213 25.53 -3.73 11.14
N VAL A 214 25.49 -2.62 11.89
CA VAL A 214 26.30 -1.42 11.57
C VAL A 214 27.09 -0.88 12.75
N ALA A 215 26.74 -1.27 13.97
CA ALA A 215 27.42 -0.86 15.19
C ALA A 215 27.26 -1.91 16.29
N TYR A 216 27.99 -1.75 17.38
CA TYR A 216 27.82 -2.54 18.60
C TYR A 216 27.42 -1.62 19.75
N ALA A 217 26.49 -2.01 20.62
CA ALA A 217 26.16 -1.27 21.83
C ALA A 217 26.75 -1.97 23.05
N LYS A 218 27.35 -1.19 23.96
CA LYS A 218 27.87 -1.68 25.24
C LYS A 218 26.93 -1.32 26.37
N GLU A 219 26.37 -2.33 27.02
CA GLU A 219 25.49 -2.18 28.19
C GLU A 219 26.03 -3.05 29.34
N ASN A 220 26.34 -2.47 30.50
CA ASN A 220 26.77 -3.22 31.70
C ASN A 220 27.84 -4.32 31.47
N GLN A 221 28.81 -4.05 30.58
CA GLN A 221 29.88 -4.95 30.13
C GLN A 221 29.50 -6.02 29.08
N THR A 222 28.24 -6.16 28.71
CA THR A 222 27.82 -6.98 27.56
C THR A 222 27.78 -6.16 26.28
N ILE A 223 28.12 -6.82 25.16
CA ILE A 223 28.09 -6.22 23.83
C ILE A 223 26.88 -6.79 23.08
N HIS A 224 26.17 -5.89 22.40
CA HIS A 224 24.96 -6.18 21.64
C HIS A 224 25.12 -5.66 20.21
N ALA A 225 24.66 -6.39 19.21
CA ALA A 225 24.67 -5.88 17.83
C ALA A 225 23.57 -4.83 17.65
N VAL A 226 23.87 -3.78 16.87
CA VAL A 226 22.93 -2.71 16.53
C VAL A 226 22.66 -2.75 15.03
N LEU A 227 21.38 -2.81 14.70
CA LEU A 227 20.89 -2.85 13.32
C LEU A 227 20.81 -1.44 12.72
N GLU A 228 20.85 -1.33 11.39
CA GLU A 228 20.78 -0.05 10.65
C GLU A 228 19.54 0.81 10.98
N ASN A 229 18.50 0.22 11.55
CA ASN A 229 17.29 0.92 11.98
C ASN A 229 17.33 1.41 13.44
N GLY A 230 18.44 1.21 14.16
CA GLY A 230 18.59 1.59 15.57
C GLY A 230 18.05 0.58 16.57
N THR A 231 17.69 -0.64 16.15
CA THR A 231 17.32 -1.71 17.08
C THR A 231 18.57 -2.33 17.71
N ILE A 232 18.59 -2.46 19.04
CA ILE A 232 19.65 -3.14 19.78
C ILE A 232 19.21 -4.57 20.04
N LEU A 233 19.98 -5.53 19.53
CA LEU A 233 19.66 -6.94 19.71
C LEU A 233 19.98 -7.39 21.12
N ARG A 234 18.99 -7.99 21.79
CA ARG A 234 19.11 -8.43 23.19
C ARG A 234 20.09 -9.58 23.40
N GLU A 235 20.36 -10.34 22.35
CA GLU A 235 21.33 -11.43 22.38
C GLU A 235 22.75 -10.84 22.53
N PRO A 236 23.53 -11.29 23.53
CA PRO A 236 24.91 -10.87 23.63
C PRO A 236 25.71 -11.40 22.45
N THR A 237 26.64 -10.60 21.95
CA THR A 237 27.54 -10.96 20.86
C THR A 237 28.96 -10.52 21.17
N GLU A 238 29.93 -11.09 20.45
CA GLU A 238 31.29 -10.60 20.41
C GLU A 238 31.46 -9.60 19.26
N ILE A 239 32.50 -8.76 19.35
CA ILE A 239 32.88 -7.84 18.28
C ILE A 239 33.51 -8.68 17.16
N LYS A 240 32.75 -8.91 16.09
CA LYS A 240 33.20 -9.69 14.92
C LYS A 240 33.81 -8.79 13.84
N ASN A 241 33.36 -7.54 13.77
CA ASN A 241 33.83 -6.56 12.81
C ASN A 241 34.40 -5.33 13.51
N GLU A 242 35.73 -5.22 13.59
CA GLU A 242 36.42 -4.09 14.21
C GLU A 242 36.24 -2.76 13.44
N THR A 243 35.63 -2.79 12.25
CA THR A 243 35.29 -1.60 11.47
C THR A 243 34.05 -0.90 12.03
N PHE A 244 33.21 -1.61 12.78
CA PHE A 244 31.99 -1.04 13.35
C PHE A 244 32.28 -0.34 14.69
N PRO A 245 31.72 0.86 14.92
CA PRO A 245 31.93 1.58 16.15
C PRO A 245 31.18 0.94 17.33
N VAL A 246 31.72 1.14 18.54
CA VAL A 246 31.04 0.77 19.78
C VAL A 246 30.30 1.97 20.35
N LEU A 247 28.98 1.87 20.45
CA LEU A 247 28.07 2.83 21.05
C LEU A 247 28.06 2.67 22.57
N ILE A 248 28.24 3.79 23.27
CA ILE A 248 28.29 3.88 24.73
C ILE A 248 27.20 4.85 25.21
N ASP A 249 26.45 4.44 26.23
CA ASP A 249 25.38 5.24 26.86
C ASP A 249 24.22 5.63 25.89
N PHE A 250 24.03 4.85 24.83
CA PHE A 250 22.88 4.97 23.93
C PHE A 250 21.71 4.08 24.38
N LYS A 251 20.50 4.57 24.15
CA LYS A 251 19.24 3.84 24.33
C LYS A 251 18.47 3.87 23.02
N GLU A 252 17.64 2.84 22.81
CA GLU A 252 16.68 2.84 21.70
C GLU A 252 15.75 4.07 21.80
N GLY A 253 15.51 4.71 20.66
CA GLY A 253 14.72 5.93 20.55
C GLY A 253 15.34 6.93 19.58
N ASP A 254 14.81 8.16 19.60
CA ASP A 254 15.13 9.17 18.58
C ASP A 254 16.61 9.47 18.45
N ASN A 255 17.35 9.57 19.56
CA ASN A 255 18.78 9.90 19.52
C ASN A 255 19.59 8.84 18.75
N LEU A 256 19.35 7.56 19.01
CA LEU A 256 20.00 6.46 18.30
C LEU A 256 19.49 6.37 16.85
N ASN A 257 18.20 6.58 16.62
CA ASN A 257 17.63 6.54 15.28
C ASN A 257 18.22 7.62 14.37
N TYR A 258 18.40 8.85 14.87
CA TYR A 258 19.08 9.92 14.13
C TYR A 258 20.53 9.56 13.82
N LEU A 259 21.25 9.01 14.80
CA LEU A 259 22.61 8.54 14.59
C LEU A 259 22.69 7.50 13.46
N MET A 260 21.88 6.44 13.53
CA MET A 260 21.92 5.32 12.58
C MET A 260 21.42 5.69 11.18
N ALA A 261 20.41 6.56 11.07
CA ALA A 261 19.85 6.99 9.77
C ALA A 261 20.89 7.64 8.84
N SER A 262 21.98 8.13 9.42
CA SER A 262 23.06 8.82 8.71
C SER A 262 24.28 7.95 8.42
N PHE A 263 24.37 6.72 8.96
CA PHE A 263 25.56 5.86 8.79
C PHE A 263 25.86 5.57 7.32
N SER A 264 24.84 5.38 6.49
CA SER A 264 24.98 5.12 5.05
C SER A 264 25.51 6.30 4.23
N LYS A 265 25.51 7.51 4.80
CA LYS A 265 25.96 8.75 4.14
C LYS A 265 27.44 9.08 4.42
N ILE A 266 28.06 8.35 5.33
CA ILE A 266 29.43 8.61 5.79
C ILE A 266 30.38 7.86 4.88
N ASN A 267 31.50 8.49 4.53
CA ASN A 267 32.56 7.83 3.78
C ASN A 267 33.02 6.57 4.55
N PRO A 268 33.07 5.39 3.90
CA PRO A 268 33.50 4.15 4.53
C PRO A 268 34.84 4.25 5.27
N GLU A 269 35.79 5.05 4.76
CA GLU A 269 37.09 5.26 5.41
C GLU A 269 36.95 6.03 6.73
N VAL A 270 36.11 7.06 6.75
CA VAL A 270 35.83 7.84 7.97
C VAL A 270 35.10 6.97 8.98
N MET A 271 34.07 6.22 8.54
CA MET A 271 33.34 5.28 9.40
C MET A 271 34.27 4.23 10.01
N ALA A 272 35.16 3.64 9.21
CA ALA A 272 36.13 2.66 9.65
C ALA A 272 37.14 3.20 10.68
N ASN A 273 37.36 4.52 10.70
CA ASN A 273 38.23 5.19 11.66
C ASN A 273 37.50 5.53 12.98
N ILE A 274 36.18 5.41 13.05
CA ILE A 274 35.45 5.62 14.31
C ILE A 274 35.64 4.37 15.19
N LYS A 275 36.14 4.57 16.41
CA LYS A 275 36.31 3.49 17.39
C LYS A 275 35.08 3.37 18.28
N GLU A 276 34.69 4.46 18.91
CA GLU A 276 33.62 4.51 19.91
C GLU A 276 32.78 5.78 19.70
N ILE A 277 31.47 5.68 19.92
CA ILE A 277 30.56 6.82 19.92
C ILE A 277 29.85 6.83 21.26
N LYS A 278 30.05 7.90 22.05
CA LYS A 278 29.45 8.06 23.37
C LYS A 278 28.36 9.12 23.32
N SER A 279 27.19 8.80 23.86
CA SER A 279 26.13 9.78 24.12
C SER A 279 26.57 10.70 25.26
N THR A 280 26.69 12.00 24.99
CA THR A 280 27.20 13.01 25.93
C THR A 280 26.27 14.23 25.98
N PRO A 281 24.97 14.03 26.30
CA PRO A 281 23.99 15.11 26.31
C PRO A 281 24.40 16.24 27.26
N SER A 282 24.23 17.47 26.81
CA SER A 282 24.43 18.68 27.62
C SER A 282 23.09 19.31 28.02
N SER A 283 23.12 20.35 28.86
CA SER A 283 21.93 21.11 29.24
C SER A 283 21.25 21.80 28.05
N SER A 284 22.02 22.16 27.02
CA SER A 284 21.54 22.81 25.80
C SER A 284 21.24 21.83 24.66
N ASN A 285 21.86 20.64 24.66
CA ASN A 285 21.80 19.71 23.55
C ASN A 285 21.69 18.25 24.02
N ALA A 286 20.46 17.73 24.01
CA ALA A 286 20.18 16.33 24.37
C ALA A 286 20.68 15.29 23.33
N TYR A 287 21.13 15.76 22.15
CA TYR A 287 21.60 14.93 21.04
C TYR A 287 23.12 15.01 20.86
N LEU A 288 23.82 15.62 21.82
CA LEU A 288 25.26 15.73 21.81
C LEU A 288 25.91 14.36 21.99
N MET A 289 26.93 14.11 21.18
CA MET A 289 27.74 12.91 21.24
C MET A 289 29.22 13.23 21.07
N THR A 290 30.05 12.34 21.58
CA THR A 290 31.50 12.38 21.41
C THR A 290 31.95 11.10 20.72
N MET A 291 32.59 11.23 19.56
CA MET A 291 33.22 10.12 18.86
C MET A 291 34.70 10.08 19.19
N THR A 292 35.20 8.89 19.52
CA THR A 292 36.63 8.63 19.64
C THR A 292 37.11 7.95 18.37
N MET A 293 38.12 8.53 17.73
CA MET A 293 38.71 8.03 16.48
C MET A 293 39.88 7.08 16.78
N LYS A 294 40.16 6.15 15.88
CA LYS A 294 41.27 5.18 16.03
C LYS A 294 42.64 5.84 15.94
N ASP A 295 42.72 6.97 15.25
CA ASP A 295 43.93 7.82 15.21
C ASP A 295 44.17 8.60 16.52
N GLY A 296 43.28 8.53 17.51
CA GLY A 296 43.42 9.18 18.81
C GLY A 296 42.83 10.59 18.93
N ASN A 297 42.21 11.13 17.87
CA ASN A 297 41.43 12.36 17.97
C ASN A 297 40.01 12.10 18.50
N GLN A 298 39.32 13.18 18.85
CA GLN A 298 37.90 13.15 19.23
C GLN A 298 37.08 14.07 18.34
N ILE A 299 35.81 13.74 18.15
CA ILE A 299 34.82 14.58 17.48
C ILE A 299 33.67 14.84 18.45
N ILE A 300 33.26 16.09 18.59
CA ILE A 300 32.03 16.47 19.31
C ILE A 300 31.00 16.89 18.27
N ALA A 301 29.81 16.29 18.27
CA ALA A 301 28.79 16.60 17.26
C ALA A 301 27.38 16.28 17.77
N SER A 302 26.35 16.76 17.07
CA SER A 302 24.97 16.35 17.33
C SER A 302 24.57 15.19 16.42
N THR A 303 23.87 14.18 16.96
CA THR A 303 23.33 13.06 16.16
C THR A 303 22.37 13.48 15.06
N ARG A 304 21.85 14.72 15.11
CA ARG A 304 20.91 15.27 14.13
C ARG A 304 21.57 15.77 12.84
N ASP A 305 22.78 16.32 12.91
CA ASP A 305 23.39 17.06 11.80
C ASP A 305 24.86 16.69 11.51
N TYR A 306 25.47 15.81 12.30
CA TYR A 306 26.88 15.43 12.13
C TYR A 306 27.21 14.90 10.73
N GLN A 307 26.26 14.27 10.05
CA GLN A 307 26.47 13.70 8.72
C GLN A 307 26.93 14.71 7.67
N ASP A 308 26.55 15.97 7.84
CA ASP A 308 26.86 17.03 6.88
C ASP A 308 28.32 17.51 7.02
N LYS A 309 28.96 17.19 8.16
CA LYS A 309 30.28 17.70 8.56
C LYS A 309 31.34 16.60 8.68
N ILE A 310 30.96 15.39 9.10
CA ILE A 310 31.91 14.33 9.46
C ILE A 310 32.81 13.90 8.29
N ASN A 311 32.33 13.99 7.06
CA ASN A 311 33.12 13.65 5.86
C ASN A 311 34.29 14.65 5.60
N TYR A 312 34.31 15.82 6.24
CA TYR A 312 35.44 16.75 6.19
C TYR A 312 36.54 16.42 7.20
N TYR A 313 36.31 15.46 8.10
CA TYR A 313 37.28 15.07 9.13
C TYR A 313 38.70 14.81 8.57
N PRO A 314 38.90 14.05 7.47
CA PRO A 314 40.25 13.81 6.93
C PRO A 314 41.01 15.09 6.59
N GLN A 315 40.30 16.11 6.07
CA GLN A 315 40.90 17.39 5.74
C GLN A 315 41.32 18.16 6.99
N VAL A 316 40.47 18.18 8.03
CA VAL A 316 40.76 18.87 9.29
C VAL A 316 42.03 18.30 9.93
N ILE A 317 42.19 16.98 9.95
CA ILE A 317 43.37 16.35 10.57
C ILE A 317 44.61 16.49 9.68
N ALA A 318 44.46 16.56 8.36
CA ALA A 318 45.59 16.84 7.46
C ALA A 318 46.16 18.24 7.71
N ASP A 319 45.30 19.24 7.96
CA ASP A 319 45.69 20.62 8.26
C ASP A 319 46.21 20.79 9.70
N ASN A 320 45.89 19.85 10.60
CA ASN A 320 46.22 19.90 12.03
C ASN A 320 46.89 18.60 12.50
N PRO A 321 48.23 18.49 12.43
CA PRO A 321 48.93 17.22 12.70
C PRO A 321 48.92 16.80 14.18
N SER A 322 48.66 17.73 15.09
CA SER A 322 48.55 17.46 16.53
C SER A 322 47.26 16.72 16.88
N LYS A 323 47.22 16.04 18.03
CA LYS A 323 46.00 15.38 18.51
C LYS A 323 45.07 16.37 19.21
N GLY A 324 43.77 16.24 18.97
CA GLY A 324 42.79 17.16 19.52
C GLY A 324 41.34 16.77 19.32
N ILE A 325 40.48 17.75 19.54
CA ILE A 325 39.03 17.68 19.43
C ILE A 325 38.60 18.47 18.20
N VAL A 326 37.83 17.82 17.33
CA VAL A 326 37.09 18.47 16.25
C VAL A 326 35.66 18.73 16.74
N ASP A 327 35.33 19.98 17.02
CA ASP A 327 33.97 20.40 17.38
C ASP A 327 33.17 20.66 16.10
N MET A 328 32.09 19.88 15.94
CA MET A 328 31.15 19.92 14.84
C MET A 328 29.75 20.39 15.23
N GLU A 329 29.53 20.97 16.42
CA GLU A 329 28.19 21.40 16.85
C GLU A 329 27.66 22.57 16.00
N ALA A 330 28.39 23.69 15.94
CA ALA A 330 27.98 24.86 15.17
C ALA A 330 28.71 25.02 13.82
N GLY A 331 29.94 24.52 13.74
CA GLY A 331 30.85 24.67 12.59
C GLY A 331 31.84 23.52 12.54
N ILE A 332 33.06 23.74 12.07
CA ILE A 332 34.16 22.77 12.21
C ILE A 332 35.32 23.54 12.85
N PHE A 333 35.61 23.25 14.11
CA PHE A 333 36.71 23.88 14.86
C PHE A 333 37.63 22.80 15.40
N PHE A 334 38.94 23.05 15.35
CA PHE A 334 39.93 22.13 15.89
C PHE A 334 40.63 22.75 17.09
N THR A 335 40.65 22.01 18.21
CA THR A 335 41.33 22.40 19.44
C THR A 335 42.25 21.28 19.90
N THR A 336 43.53 21.58 20.11
CA THR A 336 44.51 20.58 20.55
C THR A 336 44.26 20.13 22.00
N PHE A 337 44.63 18.90 22.34
CA PHE A 337 44.57 18.45 23.73
C PHE A 337 45.49 19.27 24.64
N GLU A 338 46.66 19.70 24.13
CA GLU A 338 47.60 20.55 24.87
C GLU A 338 46.98 21.90 25.27
N SER A 339 46.30 22.57 24.33
CA SER A 339 45.62 23.84 24.63
C SER A 339 44.51 23.66 25.66
N ILE A 340 43.75 22.55 25.58
CA ILE A 340 42.69 22.24 26.56
C ILE A 340 43.30 22.00 27.95
N GLU A 341 44.42 21.28 28.05
CA GLU A 341 45.10 21.06 29.32
C GLU A 341 45.67 22.35 29.91
N ALA A 342 46.24 23.22 29.08
CA ALA A 342 46.75 24.52 29.51
C ALA A 342 45.62 25.41 30.04
N GLU A 343 44.48 25.47 29.34
CA GLU A 343 43.30 26.23 29.77
C GLU A 343 42.72 25.69 31.07
N LYS A 344 42.62 24.36 31.24
CA LYS A 344 42.18 23.73 32.49
C LYS A 344 43.10 24.07 33.66
N LYS A 345 44.41 24.05 33.47
CA LYS A 345 45.39 24.43 34.50
C LYS A 345 45.29 25.91 34.87
N ALA A 346 45.13 26.78 33.88
CA ALA A 346 44.96 28.21 34.11
C ALA A 346 43.66 28.50 34.89
N ALA A 347 42.54 27.89 34.48
CA ALA A 347 41.26 28.03 35.16
C ALA A 347 41.30 27.48 36.60
N GLN A 348 42.00 26.37 36.83
CA GLN A 348 42.19 25.84 38.18
C GLN A 348 43.03 26.78 39.05
N ALA A 349 44.15 27.30 38.54
CA ALA A 349 44.99 28.25 39.27
C ALA A 349 44.25 29.55 39.61
N GLU A 350 43.42 30.05 38.68
CA GLU A 350 42.57 31.22 38.94
C GLU A 350 41.51 30.94 40.01
N LYS A 351 40.88 29.76 39.98
CA LYS A 351 39.92 29.35 41.00
C LYS A 351 40.58 29.26 42.39
N GLU A 352 41.74 28.63 42.47
CA GLU A 352 42.52 28.53 43.72
C GLU A 352 42.93 29.90 44.25
N ARG A 353 43.32 30.84 43.36
CA ARG A 353 43.61 32.23 43.74
C ARG A 353 42.37 32.93 44.32
N LEU A 354 41.22 32.82 43.65
CA LEU A 354 39.97 33.45 44.10
C LEU A 354 39.47 32.87 45.42
N ASP A 355 39.63 31.57 45.64
CA ASP A 355 39.24 30.91 46.89
C ASP A 355 40.16 31.35 48.04
N TRP A 356 41.47 31.51 47.79
CA TRP A 356 42.41 32.07 48.77
C TRP A 356 42.10 33.54 49.11
N GLU A 357 41.81 34.38 48.11
CA GLU A 357 41.44 35.79 48.32
C GLU A 357 40.19 35.93 49.21
N LYS A 358 39.17 35.08 48.98
CA LYS A 358 37.96 35.05 49.81
C LYS A 358 38.23 34.61 51.24
N GLN A 359 39.09 33.60 51.45
CA GLN A 359 39.48 33.18 52.79
C GLN A 359 40.18 34.30 53.56
N VAL A 360 41.09 35.02 52.91
CA VAL A 360 41.78 36.16 53.51
C VAL A 360 40.80 37.30 53.86
N GLU A 361 39.81 37.56 53.01
CA GLU A 361 38.78 38.56 53.28
C GLU A 361 37.84 38.15 54.44
N GLU A 362 37.46 36.88 54.53
CA GLU A 362 36.67 36.32 55.62
C GLU A 362 37.42 36.35 56.96
N GLU A 363 38.70 35.97 56.99
CA GLU A 363 39.55 36.02 58.19
C GLU A 363 39.74 37.47 58.70
N ASN A 364 39.89 38.43 57.78
CA ASN A 364 40.02 39.84 58.14
C ASN A 364 38.70 40.44 58.67
N ASN A 365 37.55 39.98 58.17
CA ASN A 365 36.24 40.41 58.66
C ASN A 365 35.81 39.77 59.98
N GLN A 366 36.40 38.64 60.40
CA GLN A 366 36.16 38.03 61.72
C GLN A 366 37.04 38.63 62.83
N ASN A 367 38.13 39.30 62.48
CA ASN A 367 39.10 39.89 63.43
C ASN A 367 38.92 41.40 63.66
N ASN A 368 37.90 42.01 63.05
CA ASN A 368 37.41 43.38 63.30
C ASN A 368 36.00 43.33 63.87
#